data_AF-A0A935W4S0-F1
#
_entry.id   AF-A0A935W4S0-F1
#
_cell.length_a   1.000
_cell.length_b   1.000
_cell.length_c   1.000
_cell.angle_alpha   90.00
_cell.angle_beta   90.00
_cell.angle_gamma   90.00
#
_symmetry.space_group_name_H-M   'P 1'
#
loop_
_entity.id
_entity.type
_entity.pdbx_description
1 polymer ?
#
loop_
_entity_poly.entity_id
_entity_poly.type
_entity_poly.pdbx_seq_one_letter_code
_entity_poly.pdbx_strand_id
1 'polypeptide(L)'
;MGIKTFADLEQCLLRKVIPLLQEHFFEDWSKVGLVFGYGKKTDIAPVISKKSLDATALFGSDVEVGDGGATFAVANKLTPDMVKAIYE
;
A
#
# COMPACT_ATOMS: atom_id res chain seq x y z
N MET A 1 -16.21 -9.63 -16.98
CA MET A 1 -15.81 -9.75 -15.56
C MET A 1 -17.08 -9.86 -14.73
N GLY A 2 -17.23 -10.93 -13.94
CA GLY A 2 -18.45 -11.25 -13.19
C GLY A 2 -18.51 -10.63 -11.80
N ILE A 3 -18.07 -9.37 -11.64
CA ILE A 3 -18.07 -8.71 -10.34
C ILE A 3 -19.52 -8.32 -10.01
N LYS A 4 -20.11 -9.00 -9.03
CA LYS A 4 -21.50 -8.76 -8.59
C LYS A 4 -21.60 -8.07 -7.24
N THR A 5 -20.53 -8.12 -6.45
CA THR A 5 -20.48 -7.58 -5.10
C THR A 5 -19.17 -6.85 -4.86
N PHE A 6 -19.15 -5.96 -3.87
CA PHE A 6 -17.93 -5.28 -3.46
C PHE A 6 -16.87 -6.27 -2.94
N ALA A 7 -17.28 -7.38 -2.31
CA ALA A 7 -16.36 -8.42 -1.88
C ALA A 7 -15.61 -9.08 -3.06
N ASP A 8 -16.28 -9.25 -4.21
CA ASP A 8 -15.63 -9.75 -5.42
C ASP A 8 -14.62 -8.73 -5.98
N LEU A 9 -14.95 -7.45 -5.91
CA LEU A 9 -14.03 -6.35 -6.27
C LEU A 9 -12.82 -6.30 -5.34
N GLU A 10 -13.03 -6.39 -4.03
CA GLU A 10 -11.97 -6.46 -3.01
C GLU A 10 -11.02 -7.63 -3.29
N GLN A 11 -11.57 -8.83 -3.48
CA GLN A 11 -10.79 -10.02 -3.83
C GLN A 11 -10.01 -9.82 -5.12
N CYS A 12 -10.62 -9.22 -6.14
CA CYS A 12 -9.96 -8.94 -7.41
C CYS A 12 -8.80 -7.94 -7.24
N LEU A 13 -9.01 -6.86 -6.47
CA LEU A 13 -7.98 -5.87 -6.19
C LEU A 13 -6.80 -6.49 -5.44
N LEU A 14 -7.07 -7.19 -4.34
CA LEU A 14 -6.04 -7.79 -3.48
C LEU A 14 -5.28 -8.93 -4.14
N ARG A 15 -5.97 -9.80 -4.90
CA ARG A 15 -5.37 -11.05 -5.44
C ARG A 15 -4.94 -10.96 -6.89
N LYS A 16 -5.41 -9.97 -7.65
CA LYS A 16 -5.06 -9.80 -9.07
C LYS A 16 -4.41 -8.46 -9.33
N VAL A 17 -5.05 -7.35 -8.97
CA VAL A 17 -4.58 -6.02 -9.34
C VAL A 17 -3.29 -5.66 -8.63
N ILE A 18 -3.22 -5.84 -7.31
CA ILE A 18 -2.01 -5.53 -6.52
C ILE A 18 -0.80 -6.38 -6.97
N PRO A 19 -0.90 -7.73 -7.08
CA PRO A 19 0.22 -8.54 -7.57
C PRO A 19 0.67 -8.15 -8.98
N LEU A 20 -0.27 -7.88 -9.89
CA LEU A 20 0.06 -7.50 -11.26
C LEU A 20 0.76 -6.13 -11.34
N LEU A 21 0.36 -5.18 -10.48
CA LEU A 21 1.07 -3.91 -10.34
C LEU A 21 2.46 -4.12 -9.73
N GLN A 22 2.60 -4.99 -8.74
CA GLN A 22 3.91 -5.34 -8.18
C GLN A 22 4.85 -5.88 -9.27
N GLU A 23 4.38 -6.81 -10.10
CA GLU A 23 5.15 -7.33 -11.23
C GLU A 23 5.48 -6.24 -12.25
N HIS A 24 4.51 -5.38 -12.58
CA HIS A 24 4.70 -4.31 -13.57
C HIS A 24 5.68 -3.23 -13.10
N PHE A 25 5.68 -2.92 -11.81
CA PHE A 25 6.56 -1.92 -11.21
C PHE A 25 7.89 -2.51 -10.69
N PHE A 26 8.22 -3.77 -11.01
CA PHE A 26 9.42 -4.44 -10.52
C PHE A 26 9.56 -4.36 -8.99
N GLU A 27 8.47 -4.65 -8.28
CA GLU A 27 8.39 -4.62 -6.81
C GLU A 27 8.56 -3.22 -6.17
N ASP A 28 8.45 -2.15 -6.96
CA ASP A 28 8.47 -0.78 -6.46
C ASP A 28 7.13 -0.39 -5.81
N TRP A 29 6.99 -0.77 -4.54
CA TRP A 29 5.81 -0.51 -3.72
C TRP A 29 5.47 0.98 -3.56
N SER A 30 6.44 1.88 -3.75
CA SER A 30 6.17 3.32 -3.76
C SER A 30 5.26 3.68 -4.92
N LYS A 31 5.54 3.15 -6.12
CA LYS A 31 4.72 3.37 -7.32
C LYS A 31 3.38 2.64 -7.24
N VAL A 32 3.36 1.41 -6.73
CA VAL A 32 2.11 0.69 -6.48
C VAL A 32 1.21 1.51 -5.56
N GLY A 33 1.76 2.02 -4.44
CA GLY A 33 1.05 2.92 -3.53
C GLY A 33 0.44 4.12 -4.25
N LEU A 34 1.20 4.80 -5.10
CA LEU A 34 0.72 5.99 -5.81
C LEU A 34 -0.54 5.72 -6.64
N VAL A 35 -0.66 4.54 -7.25
CA VAL A 35 -1.87 4.11 -7.98
C VAL A 35 -3.09 4.02 -7.05
N PHE A 36 -2.87 3.67 -5.78
CA PHE A 36 -3.91 3.59 -4.75
C PHE A 36 -4.08 4.87 -3.92
N GLY A 37 -3.60 6.02 -4.41
CA GLY A 37 -3.77 7.30 -3.73
C GLY A 37 -2.84 7.51 -2.53
N TYR A 38 -1.75 6.73 -2.45
CA TYR A 38 -0.70 6.93 -1.45
C TYR A 38 -0.18 8.37 -1.45
N GLY A 39 -0.17 9.01 -0.27
CA GLY A 39 0.25 10.41 -0.10
C GLY A 39 -0.88 11.44 -0.15
N LYS A 40 -2.12 11.05 -0.45
CA LYS A 40 -3.29 11.93 -0.25
C LYS A 40 -3.57 12.08 1.24
N LYS A 41 -3.70 13.33 1.72
CA LYS A 41 -4.23 13.63 3.06
C LYS A 41 -5.74 13.41 3.05
N THR A 42 -6.15 12.15 3.13
CA THR A 42 -7.54 11.78 3.37
C THR A 42 -7.67 11.25 4.81
N ASP A 43 -8.83 11.47 5.43
CA ASP A 43 -9.14 10.94 6.76
C ASP A 43 -9.36 9.41 6.71
N ILE A 44 -9.51 8.86 5.50
CA ILE A 44 -9.74 7.45 5.23
C ILE A 44 -8.40 6.69 5.23
N ALA A 45 -8.36 5.51 5.85
CA ALA A 45 -7.17 4.67 5.82
C ALA A 45 -6.75 4.34 4.38
N PRO A 46 -5.48 4.51 3.98
CA PRO A 46 -5.04 4.19 2.62
C PRO A 46 -4.98 2.67 2.39
N VAL A 47 -5.16 2.24 1.13
CA VAL A 47 -5.05 0.82 0.74
C VAL A 47 -3.62 0.29 0.96
N ILE A 48 -2.62 1.12 0.70
CA ILE A 48 -1.21 0.82 0.93
C ILE A 48 -0.65 1.86 1.90
N SER A 49 -0.14 1.40 3.03
CA SER A 49 0.51 2.24 4.04
C SER A 49 2.02 2.08 3.95
N LYS A 50 2.76 3.20 3.86
CA LYS A 50 4.22 3.21 3.99
C LYS A 50 4.57 3.46 5.45
N LYS A 51 5.41 2.59 6.00
CA LYS A 51 6.02 2.75 7.30
C LYS A 51 7.51 2.95 7.10
N SER A 52 8.01 4.11 7.49
CA SER A 52 9.45 4.34 7.59
C SER A 52 9.96 3.53 8.77
N LEU A 53 10.93 2.65 8.56
CA LEU A 53 11.64 2.03 9.67
C LEU A 53 12.83 2.91 10.01
N ASP A 54 12.73 3.57 11.16
CA ASP A 54 13.87 4.21 11.78
C ASP A 54 14.79 3.14 12.35
N ALA A 55 15.87 2.87 11.62
CA ALA A 55 16.85 1.89 12.03
C ALA A 55 17.51 2.25 13.38
N THR A 56 17.69 3.53 13.65
CA THR A 56 18.16 4.04 14.94
C THR A 56 17.23 3.68 16.10
N ALA A 57 15.91 3.61 15.85
CA ALA A 57 14.94 3.21 16.86
C ALA A 57 14.93 1.68 17.11
N LEU A 58 15.37 0.89 16.14
CA LEU A 58 15.40 -0.58 16.24
C LEU A 58 16.73 -1.12 16.78
N PHE A 59 17.85 -0.53 16.38
CA PHE A 59 19.20 -1.03 16.68
C PHE A 59 19.99 -0.11 17.62
N GLY A 60 19.48 1.07 17.92
CA GLY A 60 20.17 2.09 18.70
C GLY A 60 21.21 2.86 17.88
N SER A 61 21.75 3.92 18.47
CA SER A 61 22.72 4.82 17.83
C SER A 61 24.11 4.20 17.58
N ASP A 62 24.33 2.97 18.04
CA ASP A 62 25.62 2.28 18.03
C ASP A 62 25.93 1.60 16.69
N VAL A 63 24.94 1.52 15.80
CA VAL A 63 25.07 0.92 14.47
C VAL A 63 24.91 2.01 13.40
N GLU A 64 25.90 2.14 12.51
CA GLU A 64 25.73 2.86 11.24
C GLU A 64 24.76 2.06 10.36
N VAL A 65 23.47 2.32 10.52
CA VAL A 65 22.45 1.76 9.64
C VAL A 65 22.22 2.75 8.50
N GLY A 66 22.41 2.28 7.26
CA GLY A 66 22.08 3.05 6.05
C GLY A 66 20.61 3.46 6.00
N ASP A 67 20.28 4.39 5.09
CA ASP A 67 18.96 5.04 4.94
C ASP A 67 17.80 4.08 5.25
N GLY A 68 17.05 4.41 6.29
CA GLY A 68 16.05 3.53 6.89
C GLY A 68 15.10 2.95 5.85
N GLY A 69 15.02 1.62 5.79
CA GLY A 69 14.17 0.93 4.83
C GLY A 69 12.70 1.35 4.98
N ALA A 70 12.03 1.62 3.88
CA ALA A 70 10.59 1.78 3.89
C ALA A 70 9.91 0.42 3.71
N THR A 71 9.06 0.04 4.65
CA THR A 71 8.17 -1.11 4.48
C THR A 71 6.79 -0.64 4.06
N PHE A 72 6.14 -1.44 3.23
CA PHE A 72 4.81 -1.17 2.73
C PHE A 72 3.88 -2.28 3.22
N ALA A 73 2.72 -1.89 3.72
CA ALA A 73 1.69 -2.81 4.18
C ALA A 73 0.41 -2.59 3.36
N VAL A 74 -0.10 -3.67 2.78
CA VAL A 74 -1.40 -3.68 2.10
C VAL A 74 -2.50 -3.93 3.12
N ALA A 75 -3.58 -3.16 3.04
CA ALA A 75 -4.75 -3.36 3.90
C ALA A 75 -5.38 -4.74 3.62
N ASN A 76 -5.63 -5.51 4.69
CA ASN A 76 -6.21 -6.85 4.57
C ASN A 76 -7.71 -6.83 4.21
N LYS A 77 -8.36 -5.67 4.34
CA LYS A 77 -9.75 -5.43 3.98
C LYS A 77 -9.85 -4.07 3.32
N LEU A 78 -10.45 -4.01 2.14
CA LEU A 78 -10.80 -2.75 1.50
C LEU A 78 -12.21 -2.36 1.90
N THR A 79 -12.46 -1.06 2.04
CA THR A 79 -13.81 -0.52 2.11
C THR A 79 -14.10 0.31 0.86
N PRO A 80 -15.38 0.51 0.51
CA PRO A 80 -15.75 1.32 -0.65
C PRO A 80 -15.17 2.73 -0.57
N ASP A 81 -15.11 3.30 0.63
CA ASP A 81 -14.53 4.61 0.90
C ASP A 81 -13.04 4.67 0.54
N MET A 82 -12.27 3.63 0.86
CA MET A 82 -10.86 3.55 0.50
C MET A 82 -10.66 3.55 -1.02
N VAL A 83 -11.53 2.84 -1.75
CA VAL A 83 -11.47 2.79 -3.22
C VAL A 83 -11.90 4.14 -3.81
N LYS A 84 -12.91 4.77 -3.23
CA LYS A 84 -13.38 6.10 -3.65
C LYS A 84 -12.30 7.17 -3.45
N ALA A 85 -11.57 7.09 -2.33
CA ALA A 85 -10.45 7.98 -2.02
C ALA A 85 -9.28 7.91 -3.04
N ILE A 86 -9.19 6.85 -3.85
CA ILE A 86 -8.22 6.78 -4.95
C ILE A 86 -8.56 7.82 -6.01
N TYR A 87 -9.85 8.03 -6.29
CA TYR A 87 -10.34 8.89 -7.37
C TYR A 87 -10.60 10.33 -6.97
N GLU A 88 -10.81 10.62 -5.68
CA GLU A 88 -10.96 11.99 -5.14
C GLU A 88 -9.60 12.68 -4.95
#